data_AF-A0A1I1CD29-F1
#
_entry.id   AF-A0A1I1CD29-F1
#
_cell.length_a   1.000
_cell.length_b   1.000
_cell.length_c   1.000
_cell.angle_alpha   90.00
_cell.angle_beta   90.00
_cell.angle_gamma   90.00
#
_symmetry.space_group_name_H-M   'P 1'
#
loop_
_entity.id
_entity.type
_entity.pdbx_description
1 polymer ?
#
loop_
_entity_poly.entity_id
_entity_poly.type
_entity_poly.pdbx_seq_one_letter_code
_entity_poly.pdbx_strand_id
1 'polypeptide(L)'
;MARAKTFSLGDTYDGILADLVKNGRFGTETEAVRAGIRMLADYEMRVQSLRQAMHAADDEIEAGQGIEYPNADALLADVIGDGDER
;
A
#
# COMPACT_ATOMS: atom_id res chain seq x y z
N MET A 1 20.65 9.72 18.12
CA MET A 1 19.97 9.16 19.30
C MET A 1 18.47 9.12 19.01
N ALA A 2 17.82 7.97 19.18
CA ALA A 2 16.36 7.89 19.06
C ALA A 2 15.72 8.59 20.27
N ARG A 3 14.73 9.46 20.04
CA ARG A 3 14.00 10.14 21.11
C ARG A 3 12.82 9.27 21.55
N ALA A 4 12.77 8.90 22.82
CA ALA A 4 11.62 8.21 23.39
C ALA A 4 10.39 9.14 23.35
N LYS A 5 9.25 8.60 22.92
CA LYS A 5 7.97 9.30 22.89
C LYS A 5 7.00 8.54 23.79
N THR A 6 6.43 9.21 24.77
CA THR A 6 5.42 8.66 25.67
C THR A 6 4.05 9.13 25.25
N PHE A 7 3.08 8.22 25.25
CA PHE A 7 1.67 8.47 24.95
C PHE A 7 0.84 7.38 25.63
N SER A 8 -0.43 7.69 25.91
CA SER A 8 -1.40 6.71 26.43
C SER A 8 -2.20 6.15 25.26
N LEU A 9 -2.33 4.82 25.22
CA LEU A 9 -3.05 4.09 24.18
C LEU A 9 -4.48 3.72 24.63
N GLY A 10 -4.65 3.44 25.93
CA GLY A 10 -5.92 3.03 26.52
C GLY A 10 -6.11 1.52 26.49
N ASP A 11 -6.99 1.03 27.38
CA ASP A 11 -7.12 -0.38 27.75
C ASP A 11 -7.28 -1.35 26.57
N THR A 12 -8.00 -0.94 25.52
CA THR A 12 -8.22 -1.78 24.33
C THR A 12 -6.91 -2.08 23.60
N TYR A 13 -6.10 -1.06 23.36
CA TYR A 13 -4.84 -1.22 22.64
C TYR A 13 -3.77 -1.87 23.53
N ASP A 14 -3.79 -1.58 24.83
CA ASP A 14 -2.91 -2.24 25.80
C ASP A 14 -3.19 -3.74 25.84
N GLY A 15 -4.47 -4.16 25.84
CA GLY A 15 -4.85 -5.57 25.75
C GLY A 15 -4.37 -6.25 24.46
N ILE A 16 -4.53 -5.57 23.31
CA ILE A 16 -4.05 -6.09 22.03
C ILE A 16 -2.52 -6.27 22.04
N LEU A 17 -1.77 -5.29 22.56
CA LEU A 17 -0.32 -5.35 22.63
C LEU A 17 0.15 -6.46 23.58
N ALA A 18 -0.49 -6.60 24.74
CA ALA A 18 -0.22 -7.67 25.68
C ALA A 18 -0.44 -9.05 25.04
N ASP A 19 -1.54 -9.24 24.30
CA ASP A 19 -1.81 -10.50 23.60
C ASP A 19 -0.78 -10.80 22.49
N LEU A 20 -0.36 -9.77 21.76
CA LEU A 20 0.67 -9.85 20.71
C LEU A 20 2.07 -10.19 21.24
N VAL A 21 2.38 -9.84 22.49
CA VAL A 21 3.61 -10.25 23.14
C VAL A 21 3.46 -11.63 23.75
N LYS A 22 2.34 -11.90 24.44
CA LYS A 22 2.05 -13.17 25.10
C LYS A 22 2.01 -14.35 24.13
N ASN A 23 1.50 -14.14 22.92
CA ASN A 23 1.48 -15.17 21.87
C ASN A 23 2.84 -15.37 21.18
N GLY A 24 3.89 -14.63 21.59
CA GLY A 24 5.24 -14.76 21.07
C GLY A 24 5.48 -14.11 19.72
N ARG A 25 4.51 -13.38 19.17
CA ARG A 25 4.66 -12.72 17.86
C ARG A 25 5.62 -11.53 17.90
N PHE A 26 5.75 -10.87 19.05
CA PHE A 26 6.73 -9.81 19.29
C PHE A 26 7.39 -9.99 20.66
N GLY A 27 8.64 -9.55 20.80
CA GLY A 27 9.37 -9.65 22.07
C GLY A 27 8.99 -8.54 23.06
N THR A 28 8.48 -7.41 22.57
CA THR A 28 8.02 -6.28 23.39
C THR A 28 6.86 -5.55 22.73
N GLU A 29 6.03 -4.85 23.53
CA GLU A 29 4.96 -4.01 23.01
C GLU A 29 5.49 -2.89 22.10
N THR A 30 6.66 -2.32 22.44
CA THR A 30 7.28 -1.28 21.62
C THR A 30 7.68 -1.81 20.23
N GLU A 31 8.10 -3.08 20.15
CA GLU A 31 8.37 -3.73 18.87
C GLU A 31 7.10 -3.90 18.04
N ALA A 32 6.00 -4.34 18.66
CA ALA A 32 4.69 -4.45 18.02
C ALA A 32 4.21 -3.10 17.48
N VAL A 33 4.31 -2.03 18.29
CA VAL A 33 3.98 -0.66 17.85
C VAL A 33 4.84 -0.23 16.65
N ARG A 34 6.17 -0.48 16.70
CA ARG A 34 7.05 -0.18 15.56
C ARG A 34 6.65 -0.94 14.30
N ALA A 35 6.28 -2.21 14.42
CA ALA A 35 5.80 -2.99 13.29
C ALA A 35 4.51 -2.41 12.71
N GLY A 36 3.56 -2.00 13.56
CA GLY A 36 2.34 -1.31 13.14
C GLY A 36 2.61 0.00 12.39
N ILE A 37 3.54 0.82 12.88
CA ILE A 37 3.91 2.09 12.21
C ILE A 37 4.57 1.82 10.85
N ARG A 38 5.43 0.81 10.73
CA ARG A 38 6.03 0.43 9.44
C ARG A 38 4.96 0.02 8.43
N MET A 39 4.00 -0.80 8.87
CA MET A 39 2.89 -1.23 8.01
C MET A 39 2.04 -0.05 7.53
N LEU A 40 1.77 0.93 8.41
CA LEU A 40 1.07 2.15 8.03
C LEU A 40 1.88 2.97 7.01
N ALA A 41 3.18 3.13 7.23
CA ALA A 41 4.05 3.84 6.30
C ALA A 41 4.10 3.18 4.92
N ASP A 42 4.21 1.84 4.88
CA ASP A 42 4.20 1.08 3.62
C ASP A 42 2.86 1.23 2.89
N TYR A 43 1.75 1.23 3.62
CA TYR A 43 0.42 1.46 3.04
C TYR A 43 0.32 2.86 2.43
N GLU A 44 0.70 3.90 3.17
CA GLU A 44 0.69 5.27 2.68
C GLU A 44 1.57 5.44 1.43
N MET A 45 2.76 4.84 1.42
CA MET A 45 3.63 4.84 0.25
C MET A 45 2.97 4.21 -0.98
N ARG A 46 2.29 3.07 -0.82
CA ARG A 46 1.56 2.40 -1.92
C ARG A 46 0.42 3.26 -2.44
N VAL A 47 -0.34 3.90 -1.55
CA VAL A 47 -1.43 4.80 -1.92
C VAL A 47 -0.91 6.01 -2.68
N GLN A 48 0.20 6.62 -2.24
CA GLN A 48 0.81 7.74 -2.96
C GLN A 48 1.32 7.32 -4.33
N SER A 49 1.99 6.17 -4.42
CA SER A 49 2.46 5.62 -5.69
C SER A 49 1.31 5.36 -6.67
N LEU A 50 0.19 4.79 -6.19
CA LEU A 50 -0.99 4.59 -7.02
C LEU A 50 -1.57 5.92 -7.51
N ARG A 51 -1.70 6.93 -6.64
CA ARG A 51 -2.19 8.26 -7.06
C ARG A 51 -1.29 8.90 -8.12
N GLN A 52 0.03 8.78 -7.97
CA GLN A 52 0.96 9.29 -8.97
C GLN A 52 0.81 8.57 -10.31
N ALA A 53 0.64 7.24 -10.30
CA ALA A 53 0.39 6.47 -11.51
C ALA A 53 -0.94 6.86 -12.19
N MET A 54 -2.00 7.09 -11.41
CA MET A 54 -3.27 7.58 -11.95
C MET A 54 -3.14 8.96 -12.58
N HIS A 55 -2.48 9.90 -11.90
CA HIS A 55 -2.24 11.24 -12.45
C HIS A 55 -1.41 11.21 -13.74
N ALA A 56 -0.36 10.38 -13.79
CA ALA A 56 0.44 10.22 -15.00
C ALA A 56 -0.40 9.67 -16.16
N ALA A 57 -1.27 8.68 -15.90
CA ALA A 57 -2.17 8.14 -16.91
C ALA A 57 -3.21 9.18 -17.38
N ASP A 58 -3.76 9.99 -16.47
CA ASP A 58 -4.67 11.08 -16.83
C ASP A 58 -3.98 12.11 -17.74
N ASP A 59 -2.73 12.50 -17.41
CA ASP A 59 -1.92 13.41 -18.23
C ASP A 59 -1.63 12.83 -19.64
N GLU A 60 -1.35 11.52 -19.74
CA GLU A 60 -1.16 10.83 -21.03
C GLU A 60 -2.45 10.84 -21.87
N ILE A 61 -3.61 10.60 -21.25
CA ILE A 61 -4.91 10.66 -21.92
C ILE A 61 -5.19 12.08 -22.42
N GLU A 62 -4.98 13.10 -21.59
CA GLU A 62 -5.15 14.51 -21.99
C GLU A 62 -4.20 14.93 -23.12
N ALA A 63 -2.99 14.38 -23.15
CA ALA A 63 -2.02 14.56 -24.23
C ALA A 63 -2.38 13.80 -25.53
N GLY A 64 -3.49 13.04 -25.53
CA GLY A 64 -3.93 12.24 -26.68
C GLY A 64 -3.14 10.95 -26.89
N GLN A 65 -2.43 10.48 -25.85
CA GLN A 65 -1.66 9.23 -25.86
C GLN A 65 -2.47 8.04 -25.34
N GLY A 66 -3.70 8.28 -24.85
CA GLY A 66 -4.63 7.23 -24.45
C GLY A 66 -5.10 6.38 -25.63
N ILE A 67 -5.30 5.08 -25.39
CA ILE A 67 -5.86 4.14 -26.37
C ILE A 67 -7.34 3.92 -26.05
N GLU A 68 -8.22 4.29 -26.98
CA GLU A 68 -9.65 3.99 -26.88
C GLU A 68 -9.95 2.68 -27.60
N TYR A 69 -10.52 1.71 -26.87
CA TYR A 69 -10.95 0.45 -27.45
C TYR A 69 -12.45 0.46 -27.71
N PRO A 70 -12.92 0.02 -28.89
CA PRO A 70 -14.34 0.06 -29.25
C PRO A 70 -15.19 -0.94 -28.45
N ASN A 71 -14.59 -2.01 -27.91
CA ASN A 71 -15.25 -3.01 -27.08
C ASN A 71 -14.22 -3.84 -26.29
N ALA A 72 -14.73 -4.65 -25.35
CA ALA A 72 -13.91 -5.51 -24.51
C ALA A 72 -13.13 -6.59 -25.31
N ASP A 73 -13.69 -7.09 -26.42
CA ASP A 73 -13.04 -8.10 -27.26
C ASP A 73 -11.79 -7.53 -27.96
N ALA A 74 -11.85 -6.27 -28.40
CA ALA A 74 -10.72 -5.56 -29.00
C ALA A 74 -9.60 -5.31 -27.99
N LEU A 75 -9.94 -4.91 -26.77
CA LEU A 75 -8.97 -4.78 -25.67
C LEU A 75 -8.34 -6.14 -25.33
N LEU A 76 -9.15 -7.19 -25.23
CA LEU A 76 -8.67 -8.53 -24.91
C LEU A 76 -7.71 -9.07 -25.99
N ALA A 77 -8.04 -8.86 -27.27
CA ALA A 77 -7.19 -9.26 -28.39
C ALA A 77 -5.84 -8.54 -28.35
N ASP A 78 -5.83 -7.25 -28.00
CA ASP A 78 -4.61 -6.45 -27.85
C ASP A 78 -3.75 -6.94 -26.67
N VAL A 79 -4.34 -7.09 -25.48
CA VAL A 79 -3.62 -7.55 -24.26
C VAL A 79 -3.05 -8.95 -24.41
N ILE A 80 -3.76 -9.88 -25.07
CA ILE A 80 -3.28 -11.24 -25.31
C ILE A 80 -2.26 -11.26 -26.46
N GLY A 81 -2.45 -10.44 -27.49
CA GLY A 81 -1.53 -10.34 -28.64
C GLY A 81 -0.16 -9.77 -28.28
N ASP A 82 -0.10 -8.83 -27.34
CA ASP A 82 1.15 -8.21 -26.84
C ASP A 82 2.08 -9.23 -26.12
N GLY A 83 1.57 -10.42 -25.80
CA GLY A 83 2.33 -11.52 -25.19
C GLY A 83 3.19 -12.35 -26.16
N ASP A 84 2.97 -12.23 -27.49
CA ASP A 84 3.70 -13.00 -28.51
C ASP A 84 4.95 -12.27 -29.06
N GLU A 85 5.17 -10.99 -28.73
CA GLU A 85 6.28 -10.17 -29.25
C GLU A 85 7.33 -9.71 -28.19
N ARG A 86 7.34 -10.28 -26.97
CA ARG A 86 8.37 -10.00 -25.95
C ARG A 86 9.30 -11.18 -25.64
#